data_AF-A0A369AT56-F1
#
_entry.id   AF-A0A369AT56-F1
#
_cell.length_a   1.000
_cell.length_b   1.000
_cell.length_c   1.000
_cell.angle_alpha   90.00
_cell.angle_beta   90.00
_cell.angle_gamma   90.00
#
_symmetry.space_group_name_H-M   'P 1'
#
loop_
_entity.id
_entity.type
_entity.pdbx_description
1 polymer ?
#
loop_
_entity_poly.entity_id
_entity_poly.type
_entity_poly.pdbx_seq_one_letter_code
_entity_poly.pdbx_strand_id
1 'polypeptide(L)'
;MKKKWFVVLLSISILLTGCGTNSKSEKKASDTTEAKTLQMMEINEIPSMDSRKAFDGGSFIAITQVMEGLYNLDEKDQLVPGVATELPTISEDGLVYKIPLREDAYWSNEEQVTADDFVYAWQQIVDPKSGATGAFLLLDVVKNATEINQGKVAVDELGIKAVSKYELEITLEHPVPYFTSMLTFPTLFPLNKNYVEKQGEKYAQDSEHLIYNGVFKLADWKGSNQTWSYEQNNHFSPVTKKDFRDEKPLVNEFNPK
;
A
#
# COMPACT_ATOMS: atom_id res chain seq x y z
N MET A 1 -72.00 27.81 -17.97
CA MET A 1 -72.00 29.09 -17.21
C MET A 1 -71.77 28.80 -15.73
N LYS A 2 -70.69 29.37 -15.13
CA LYS A 2 -70.44 29.80 -13.71
C LYS A 2 -70.88 28.85 -12.56
N LYS A 3 -70.18 28.61 -11.44
CA LYS A 3 -68.90 28.95 -10.79
C LYS A 3 -68.89 28.15 -9.45
N LYS A 4 -67.71 27.65 -9.00
CA LYS A 4 -67.07 27.60 -7.65
C LYS A 4 -67.90 27.36 -6.35
N TRP A 5 -67.42 26.90 -5.18
CA TRP A 5 -66.30 26.09 -4.62
C TRP A 5 -66.45 26.16 -3.06
N PHE A 6 -66.03 25.11 -2.30
CA PHE A 6 -65.58 25.11 -0.87
C PHE A 6 -66.66 25.26 0.26
N VAL A 7 -66.69 24.51 1.40
CA VAL A 7 -65.72 24.29 2.51
C VAL A 7 -66.17 23.11 3.44
N VAL A 8 -65.21 22.23 3.81
CA VAL A 8 -64.80 21.61 5.12
C VAL A 8 -65.80 21.30 6.25
N LEU A 9 -65.76 20.07 6.81
CA LEU A 9 -65.36 19.70 8.20
C LEU A 9 -65.59 18.20 8.49
N LEU A 10 -64.54 17.45 8.87
CA LEU A 10 -64.66 16.10 9.42
C LEU A 10 -63.88 16.00 10.74
N SER A 11 -64.61 15.74 11.81
CA SER A 11 -64.12 15.46 13.15
C SER A 11 -64.90 14.27 13.72
N ILE A 12 -64.19 13.26 14.24
CA ILE A 12 -64.40 12.64 15.57
C ILE A 12 -63.63 11.32 15.66
N SER A 13 -62.71 11.30 16.62
CA SER A 13 -62.02 10.15 17.20
C SER A 13 -62.90 9.51 18.28
N ILE A 14 -62.90 8.17 18.40
CA ILE A 14 -63.20 7.47 19.67
C ILE A 14 -62.26 6.26 19.84
N LEU A 15 -61.75 6.17 21.07
CA LEU A 15 -60.80 5.23 21.69
C LEU A 15 -61.42 3.85 22.04
N LEU A 16 -60.57 2.85 22.30
CA LEU A 16 -60.46 2.03 23.55
C LEU A 16 -59.70 0.70 23.25
N THR A 17 -58.41 0.56 23.65
CA THR A 17 -57.86 -0.10 24.87
C THR A 17 -57.94 -1.64 24.94
N GLY A 18 -56.79 -2.28 25.19
CA GLY A 18 -56.69 -3.65 25.73
C GLY A 18 -55.25 -4.09 25.99
N CYS A 19 -54.76 -3.91 27.23
CA CYS A 19 -53.51 -4.50 27.74
C CYS A 19 -53.69 -5.99 28.06
N GLY A 20 -52.66 -6.81 27.79
CA GLY A 20 -52.55 -8.19 28.25
C GLY A 20 -51.09 -8.66 28.21
N THR A 21 -50.49 -8.82 29.38
CA THR A 21 -49.10 -9.23 29.66
C THR A 21 -48.84 -10.73 29.40
N ASN A 22 -47.80 -11.11 28.65
CA ASN A 22 -46.67 -11.96 29.13
C ASN A 22 -45.68 -12.38 28.02
N SER A 23 -44.44 -12.67 28.47
CA SER A 23 -43.34 -13.45 27.87
C SER A 23 -42.45 -12.81 26.79
N LYS A 24 -41.17 -12.64 27.20
CA LYS A 24 -39.95 -12.39 26.43
C LYS A 24 -39.91 -13.09 25.07
N SER A 25 -39.61 -12.32 24.03
CA SER A 25 -38.60 -12.68 23.04
C SER A 25 -38.06 -11.38 22.44
N GLU A 26 -36.99 -10.85 23.04
CA GLU A 26 -36.10 -9.94 22.33
C GLU A 26 -35.61 -10.68 21.08
N LYS A 27 -36.18 -10.35 19.92
CA LYS A 27 -35.53 -10.65 18.66
C LYS A 27 -34.32 -9.71 18.60
N LYS A 28 -33.15 -10.24 18.95
CA LYS A 28 -31.86 -9.72 18.48
C LYS A 28 -32.03 -9.46 16.99
N ALA A 29 -31.98 -8.18 16.61
CA ALA A 29 -31.70 -7.83 15.23
C ALA A 29 -30.35 -8.49 14.91
N SER A 30 -30.39 -9.45 13.99
CA SER A 30 -29.21 -10.02 13.38
C SER A 30 -28.43 -8.87 12.78
N ASP A 31 -27.26 -8.59 13.34
CA ASP A 31 -26.28 -7.68 12.79
C ASP A 31 -25.68 -8.36 11.54
N THR A 32 -26.45 -8.39 10.46
CA THR A 32 -25.91 -8.69 9.13
C THR A 32 -25.21 -7.43 8.68
N THR A 33 -23.90 -7.36 8.92
CA THR A 33 -23.02 -6.38 8.30
C THR A 33 -23.17 -6.53 6.78
N GLU A 34 -23.99 -5.69 6.16
CA GLU A 34 -24.03 -5.55 4.70
C GLU A 34 -22.61 -5.23 4.24
N ALA A 35 -22.06 -6.07 3.35
CA ALA A 35 -20.75 -5.83 2.76
C ALA A 35 -20.77 -4.46 2.07
N LYS A 36 -20.04 -3.49 2.64
CA LYS A 36 -19.91 -2.14 2.08
C LYS A 36 -19.10 -2.22 0.80
N THR A 37 -19.78 -2.32 -0.33
CA THR A 37 -19.15 -2.27 -1.66
C THR A 37 -19.09 -0.82 -2.10
N LEU A 38 -17.90 -0.34 -2.47
CA LEU A 38 -17.69 0.96 -3.08
C LEU A 38 -17.44 0.76 -4.58
N GLN A 39 -18.15 1.50 -5.43
CA GLN A 39 -17.93 1.52 -6.86
C GLN A 39 -17.25 2.82 -7.24
N MET A 40 -16.07 2.71 -7.85
CA MET A 40 -15.26 3.84 -8.31
C MET A 40 -15.02 3.73 -9.82
N MET A 41 -14.82 4.87 -10.47
CA MET A 41 -14.50 4.94 -11.89
C MET A 41 -13.03 5.30 -12.06
N GLU A 42 -12.33 4.52 -12.87
CA GLU A 42 -11.00 4.86 -13.38
C GLU A 42 -11.10 5.28 -14.85
N ILE A 43 -10.21 6.19 -15.27
CA ILE A 43 -10.25 6.76 -16.63
C ILE A 43 -9.66 5.78 -17.65
N ASN A 44 -8.72 4.92 -17.23
CA ASN A 44 -7.99 3.98 -18.08
C ASN A 44 -7.96 2.58 -17.45
N GLU A 45 -7.61 1.57 -18.27
CA GLU A 45 -7.18 0.24 -17.78
C GLU A 45 -5.91 0.37 -16.92
N ILE A 46 -5.63 -0.62 -16.06
CA ILE A 46 -4.38 -0.66 -15.29
C ILE A 46 -3.21 -0.93 -16.24
N PRO A 47 -2.23 -0.01 -16.38
CA PRO A 47 -1.11 -0.22 -17.30
C PRO A 47 -0.13 -1.31 -16.86
N SER A 48 0.19 -1.39 -15.56
CA SER A 48 1.07 -2.43 -15.02
C SER A 48 0.79 -2.68 -13.53
N MET A 49 0.74 -3.95 -13.13
CA MET A 49 0.79 -4.35 -11.72
C MET A 49 2.19 -4.82 -11.28
N ASP A 50 3.18 -4.84 -12.19
CA ASP A 50 4.57 -5.07 -11.84
C ASP A 50 5.20 -3.75 -11.35
N SER A 51 5.48 -3.66 -10.05
CA SER A 51 6.05 -2.45 -9.42
C SER A 51 7.37 -2.00 -10.07
N ARG A 52 8.15 -2.94 -10.62
CA ARG A 52 9.42 -2.64 -11.30
C ARG A 52 9.24 -1.86 -12.62
N LYS A 53 8.04 -1.97 -13.21
CA LYS A 53 7.69 -1.42 -14.53
C LYS A 53 6.69 -0.27 -14.45
N ALA A 54 5.95 -0.18 -13.35
CA ALA A 54 4.97 0.87 -13.10
C ALA A 54 5.66 2.22 -12.85
N PHE A 55 5.27 3.24 -13.62
CA PHE A 55 5.63 4.64 -13.37
C PHE A 55 4.56 5.58 -13.93
N ASP A 56 3.31 5.36 -13.50
CA ASP A 56 2.16 6.14 -13.88
C ASP A 56 1.11 6.12 -12.74
N GLY A 57 0.20 7.11 -12.75
CA GLY A 57 -0.78 7.26 -11.68
C GLY A 57 -1.77 6.11 -11.56
N GLY A 58 -2.21 5.51 -12.68
CA GLY A 58 -3.20 4.42 -12.66
C GLY A 58 -2.63 3.14 -12.05
N SER A 59 -1.41 2.78 -12.46
CA SER A 59 -0.67 1.66 -11.85
C SER A 59 -0.41 1.90 -10.37
N PHE A 60 0.03 3.10 -9.98
CA PHE A 60 0.31 3.41 -8.57
C PHE A 60 -0.94 3.40 -7.70
N ILE A 61 -2.08 3.91 -8.18
CA ILE A 61 -3.36 3.80 -7.48
C ILE A 61 -3.70 2.34 -7.24
N ALA A 62 -3.58 1.47 -8.25
CA ALA A 62 -3.91 0.06 -8.12
C ALA A 62 -2.93 -0.71 -7.21
N ILE A 63 -1.63 -0.52 -7.38
CA ILE A 63 -0.59 -1.18 -6.58
C ILE A 63 -0.73 -0.82 -5.10
N THR A 64 -0.97 0.45 -4.77
CA THR A 64 -1.11 0.89 -3.36
C THR A 64 -2.35 0.34 -2.65
N GLN A 65 -3.35 -0.19 -3.39
CA GLN A 65 -4.47 -0.90 -2.75
C GLN A 65 -4.07 -2.31 -2.28
N VAL A 66 -3.14 -2.95 -2.99
CA VAL A 66 -2.87 -4.39 -2.85
C VAL A 66 -1.45 -4.72 -2.38
N MET A 67 -0.58 -3.72 -2.34
CA MET A 67 0.78 -3.82 -1.83
C MET A 67 1.06 -2.69 -0.84
N GLU A 68 1.99 -2.93 0.08
CA GLU A 68 2.44 -1.95 1.05
C GLU A 68 3.98 -1.87 1.06
N GLY A 69 4.51 -0.64 0.98
CA GLY A 69 5.94 -0.36 1.07
C GLY A 69 6.43 -0.11 2.49
N LEU A 70 7.64 0.47 2.63
CA LEU A 70 8.20 0.81 3.93
C LEU A 70 7.40 1.90 4.64
N TYR A 71 6.95 2.90 3.88
CA TYR A 71 6.24 4.08 4.37
C TYR A 71 5.04 4.41 3.48
N ASN A 72 4.08 5.13 4.05
CA ASN A 72 2.91 5.70 3.37
C ASN A 72 2.80 7.20 3.68
N LEU A 73 1.85 7.85 3.03
CA LEU A 73 1.44 9.23 3.35
C LEU A 73 0.07 9.21 4.04
N ASP A 74 -0.10 10.03 5.07
CA ASP A 74 -1.40 10.26 5.71
C ASP A 74 -2.24 11.32 4.97
N GLU A 75 -3.44 11.62 5.48
CA GLU A 75 -4.36 12.62 4.90
C GLU A 75 -3.79 14.06 4.83
N LYS A 76 -2.62 14.31 5.41
CA LYS A 76 -1.91 15.59 5.42
C LYS A 76 -0.56 15.49 4.70
N ASP A 77 -0.38 14.48 3.86
CA ASP A 77 0.86 14.18 3.15
C ASP A 77 2.07 14.00 4.07
N GLN A 78 1.86 13.56 5.32
CA GLN A 78 2.93 13.28 6.26
C GLN A 78 3.35 11.81 6.16
N LEU A 79 4.66 11.56 6.25
CA LEU A 79 5.19 10.21 6.27
C LEU A 79 4.70 9.45 7.50
N VAL A 80 4.17 8.26 7.26
CA VAL A 80 3.77 7.31 8.30
C VAL A 80 4.33 5.93 7.99
N PRO A 81 4.62 5.09 9.01
CA PRO A 81 5.09 3.73 8.78
C PRO A 81 4.08 2.88 7.99
N GLY A 82 4.58 2.08 7.05
CA GLY A 82 3.89 0.98 6.38
C GLY A 82 4.41 -0.35 6.93
N VAL A 83 5.23 -1.08 6.16
CA VAL A 83 5.96 -2.27 6.64
C VAL A 83 7.07 -1.91 7.65
N ALA A 84 7.56 -0.67 7.67
CA ALA A 84 8.45 -0.20 8.72
C ALA A 84 7.70 -0.07 10.07
N THR A 85 8.41 -0.14 11.19
CA THR A 85 7.82 0.16 12.52
C THR A 85 7.95 1.64 12.90
N GLU A 86 8.93 2.35 12.33
CA GLU A 86 9.26 3.74 12.62
C GLU A 86 10.02 4.38 11.44
N LEU A 87 10.21 5.70 11.49
CA LEU A 87 11.08 6.43 10.56
C LEU A 87 12.53 5.91 10.64
N PRO A 88 13.33 6.05 9.57
CA PRO A 88 14.68 5.50 9.56
C PRO A 88 15.56 6.17 10.62
N THR A 89 16.40 5.38 11.28
CA THR A 89 17.56 5.95 11.97
C THR A 89 18.61 6.30 10.92
N ILE A 90 18.94 7.59 10.80
CA ILE A 90 19.88 8.12 9.80
C ILE A 90 21.22 8.40 10.49
N SER A 91 22.33 7.97 9.88
CA SER A 91 23.69 8.27 10.36
C SER A 91 24.00 9.79 10.34
N GLU A 92 25.00 10.21 11.12
CA GLU A 92 25.39 11.63 11.22
C GLU A 92 25.82 12.24 9.88
N ASP A 93 26.39 11.44 8.99
CA ASP A 93 26.79 11.86 7.63
C ASP A 93 25.63 11.81 6.63
N GLY A 94 24.44 11.34 7.02
CA GLY A 94 23.26 11.27 6.16
C GLY A 94 23.31 10.16 5.10
N LEU A 95 24.23 9.20 5.21
CA LEU A 95 24.45 8.17 4.19
C LEU A 95 23.83 6.82 4.51
N VAL A 96 23.64 6.48 5.77
CA VAL A 96 23.17 5.15 6.20
C VAL A 96 21.80 5.27 6.87
N TYR A 97 20.84 4.51 6.36
CA TYR A 97 19.46 4.45 6.81
C TYR A 97 19.19 3.06 7.37
N LYS A 98 18.83 2.97 8.66
CA LYS A 98 18.41 1.72 9.29
C LYS A 98 16.91 1.74 9.53
N ILE A 99 16.23 0.72 9.02
CA ILE A 99 14.77 0.64 9.00
C ILE A 99 14.35 -0.68 9.63
N PRO A 100 13.79 -0.65 10.85
CA PRO A 100 13.14 -1.82 11.44
C PRO A 100 11.80 -2.11 10.75
N LEU A 101 11.52 -3.39 10.53
CA LEU A 101 10.32 -3.89 9.87
C LEU A 101 9.40 -4.57 10.87
N ARG A 102 8.10 -4.57 10.57
CA ARG A 102 7.09 -5.25 11.37
C ARG A 102 7.20 -6.77 11.22
N GLU A 103 7.17 -7.51 12.32
CA GLU A 103 7.17 -8.99 12.29
C GLU A 103 5.80 -9.59 11.93
N ASP A 104 4.74 -8.77 11.96
CA ASP A 104 3.36 -9.14 11.69
C ASP A 104 2.89 -8.78 10.27
N ALA A 105 3.83 -8.41 9.38
CA ALA A 105 3.57 -8.20 7.97
C ALA A 105 3.63 -9.53 7.21
N TYR A 106 2.55 -9.87 6.51
CA TYR A 106 2.42 -11.12 5.77
C TYR A 106 2.02 -10.87 4.31
N TRP A 107 2.60 -11.68 3.44
CA TRP A 107 2.10 -11.91 2.10
C TRP A 107 0.78 -12.69 2.14
N SER A 108 0.00 -12.60 1.07
CA SER A 108 -1.31 -13.25 0.94
C SER A 108 -1.24 -14.78 0.88
N ASN A 109 -0.04 -15.36 0.82
CA ASN A 109 0.25 -16.79 0.91
C ASN A 109 0.75 -17.20 2.31
N GLU A 110 0.61 -16.32 3.31
CA GLU A 110 1.03 -16.53 4.71
C GLU A 110 2.55 -16.50 4.96
N GLU A 111 3.37 -16.27 3.93
CA GLU A 111 4.80 -16.01 4.13
C GLU A 111 4.99 -14.62 4.77
N GLN A 112 5.96 -14.48 5.65
CA GLN A 112 6.28 -13.18 6.25
C GLN A 112 6.96 -12.26 5.25
N VAL A 113 6.61 -10.97 5.28
CA VAL A 113 7.36 -9.93 4.57
C VAL A 113 8.66 -9.68 5.34
N THR A 114 9.79 -9.72 4.65
CA THR A 114 11.12 -9.62 5.27
C THR A 114 11.99 -8.56 4.59
N ALA A 115 13.11 -8.21 5.23
CA ALA A 115 14.09 -7.30 4.63
C ALA A 115 14.65 -7.85 3.29
N ASP A 116 14.74 -9.17 3.15
CA ASP A 116 15.18 -9.81 1.90
C ASP A 116 14.24 -9.55 0.71
N ASP A 117 12.93 -9.36 0.96
CA ASP A 117 11.97 -9.04 -0.11
C ASP A 117 12.21 -7.64 -0.69
N PHE A 118 12.67 -6.70 0.13
CA PHE A 118 13.07 -5.36 -0.30
C PHE A 118 14.42 -5.38 -1.03
N VAL A 119 15.41 -6.10 -0.48
CA VAL A 119 16.71 -6.30 -1.12
C VAL A 119 16.51 -6.89 -2.51
N TYR A 120 15.74 -7.97 -2.61
CA TYR A 120 15.44 -8.61 -3.89
C TYR A 120 14.74 -7.65 -4.85
N ALA A 121 13.68 -6.94 -4.41
CA ALA A 121 12.98 -6.00 -5.26
C ALA A 121 13.90 -4.93 -5.84
N TRP A 122 14.74 -4.32 -5.01
CA TRP A 122 15.62 -3.23 -5.43
C TRP A 122 16.75 -3.71 -6.34
N GLN A 123 17.27 -4.90 -6.10
CA GLN A 123 18.20 -5.57 -7.00
C GLN A 123 17.56 -5.79 -8.39
N GLN A 124 16.29 -6.22 -8.44
CA GLN A 124 15.57 -6.34 -9.70
C GLN A 124 15.36 -4.99 -10.39
N ILE A 125 15.21 -3.89 -9.65
CA ILE A 125 15.03 -2.55 -10.23
C ILE A 125 16.30 -2.06 -10.94
N VAL A 126 17.48 -2.27 -10.34
CA VAL A 126 18.75 -1.78 -10.90
C VAL A 126 19.39 -2.71 -11.93
N ASP A 127 19.08 -4.02 -11.89
CA ASP A 127 19.62 -5.00 -12.82
C ASP A 127 19.12 -4.72 -14.26
N PRO A 128 20.00 -4.39 -15.22
CA PRO A 128 19.60 -4.08 -16.60
C PRO A 128 18.94 -5.27 -17.31
N LYS A 129 19.08 -6.50 -16.79
CA LYS A 129 18.47 -7.71 -17.36
C LYS A 129 17.01 -7.90 -16.96
N SER A 130 16.53 -7.22 -15.92
CA SER A 130 15.16 -7.41 -15.41
C SER A 130 14.09 -6.77 -16.30
N GLY A 131 14.48 -5.80 -17.15
CA GLY A 131 13.56 -4.98 -17.93
C GLY A 131 12.76 -3.97 -17.07
N ALA A 132 13.21 -3.68 -15.85
CA ALA A 132 12.65 -2.63 -15.01
C ALA A 132 12.82 -1.25 -15.66
N THR A 133 11.81 -0.40 -15.53
CA THR A 133 11.84 0.99 -16.02
C THR A 133 12.10 2.00 -14.91
N GLY A 134 11.97 1.56 -13.64
CA GLY A 134 12.11 2.40 -12.44
C GLY A 134 13.54 2.64 -11.94
N ALA A 135 14.57 2.13 -12.62
CA ALA A 135 15.96 2.18 -12.16
C ALA A 135 16.43 3.60 -11.80
N PHE A 136 16.01 4.60 -12.57
CA PHE A 136 16.39 6.02 -12.40
C PHE A 136 16.08 6.61 -11.02
N LEU A 137 15.16 6.01 -10.24
CA LEU A 137 14.90 6.43 -8.86
C LEU A 137 16.09 6.13 -7.93
N LEU A 138 16.89 5.12 -8.26
CA LEU A 138 18.00 4.65 -7.44
C LEU A 138 19.37 5.08 -7.99
N LEU A 139 19.48 5.35 -9.29
CA LEU A 139 20.73 5.78 -9.92
C LEU A 139 21.23 7.08 -9.27
N ASP A 140 22.53 7.11 -9.00
CA ASP A 140 23.26 8.17 -8.30
C ASP A 140 22.76 8.46 -6.86
N VAL A 141 21.75 7.74 -6.36
CA VAL A 141 21.19 7.90 -5.02
C VAL A 141 21.65 6.78 -4.11
N VAL A 142 21.36 5.53 -4.46
CA VAL A 142 21.75 4.35 -3.67
C VAL A 142 23.12 3.88 -4.11
N LYS A 143 23.95 3.53 -3.14
CA LYS A 143 25.32 3.09 -3.39
C LYS A 143 25.38 1.98 -4.43
N ASN A 144 26.28 2.10 -5.41
CA ASN A 144 26.50 1.19 -6.53
C ASN A 144 25.34 1.03 -7.54
N ALA A 145 24.20 1.72 -7.37
CA ALA A 145 23.05 1.55 -8.28
C ALA A 145 23.40 1.91 -9.74
N THR A 146 24.15 2.99 -9.94
CA THR A 146 24.60 3.43 -11.28
C THR A 146 25.57 2.44 -11.91
N GLU A 147 26.55 1.98 -11.15
CA GLU A 147 27.56 1.02 -11.61
C GLU A 147 26.93 -0.33 -11.96
N ILE A 148 25.96 -0.80 -11.18
CA ILE A 148 25.21 -2.03 -11.46
C ILE A 148 24.40 -1.88 -12.74
N ASN A 149 23.67 -0.77 -12.90
CA ASN A 149 22.87 -0.54 -14.09
C ASN A 149 23.73 -0.44 -15.37
N GLN A 150 24.97 0.04 -15.24
CA GLN A 150 25.98 0.07 -16.30
C GLN A 150 26.73 -1.27 -16.49
N GLY A 151 26.42 -2.30 -15.69
CA GLY A 151 27.04 -3.62 -15.76
C GLY A 151 28.49 -3.67 -15.27
N LYS A 152 28.92 -2.71 -14.46
CA LYS A 152 30.28 -2.58 -13.92
C LYS A 152 30.47 -3.28 -12.58
N VAL A 153 29.40 -3.38 -11.80
CA VAL A 153 29.38 -3.97 -10.45
C VAL A 153 28.30 -5.04 -10.40
N ALA A 154 28.50 -6.06 -9.55
CA ALA A 154 27.52 -7.14 -9.39
C ALA A 154 26.27 -6.65 -8.65
N VAL A 155 25.10 -7.20 -9.00
CA VAL A 155 23.80 -6.76 -8.48
C VAL A 155 23.69 -6.92 -6.96
N ASP A 156 24.36 -7.91 -6.38
CA ASP A 156 24.41 -8.18 -4.95
C ASP A 156 25.29 -7.20 -4.15
N GLU A 157 26.03 -6.32 -4.84
CA GLU A 157 26.75 -5.21 -4.20
C GLU A 157 25.92 -3.91 -4.11
N LEU A 158 24.63 -3.93 -4.47
CA LEU A 158 23.74 -2.78 -4.30
C LEU A 158 23.75 -2.32 -2.83
N GLY A 159 23.67 -1.01 -2.60
CA GLY A 159 23.63 -0.36 -1.28
C GLY A 159 22.36 -0.61 -0.46
N ILE A 160 21.84 -1.83 -0.46
CA ILE A 160 20.70 -2.30 0.35
C ILE A 160 21.01 -3.70 0.87
N LYS A 161 20.84 -3.93 2.16
CA LYS A 161 21.03 -5.26 2.76
C LYS A 161 20.04 -5.52 3.89
N ALA A 162 19.68 -6.78 4.06
CA ALA A 162 19.03 -7.29 5.25
C ALA A 162 20.10 -7.53 6.32
N VAL A 163 20.17 -6.68 7.35
CA VAL A 163 21.08 -6.92 8.49
C VAL A 163 20.49 -7.94 9.47
N SER A 164 19.17 -8.08 9.44
CA SER A 164 18.43 -9.20 10.01
C SER A 164 17.17 -9.45 9.18
N LYS A 165 16.36 -10.45 9.56
CA LYS A 165 15.07 -10.73 8.90
C LYS A 165 14.13 -9.51 8.87
N TYR A 166 14.20 -8.65 9.88
CA TYR A 166 13.31 -7.50 10.07
C TYR A 166 14.07 -6.18 10.27
N GLU A 167 15.29 -6.08 9.77
CA GLU A 167 16.04 -4.82 9.76
C GLU A 167 16.74 -4.66 8.42
N LEU A 168 16.42 -3.56 7.75
CA LEU A 168 16.97 -3.16 6.47
C LEU A 168 18.00 -2.05 6.69
N GLU A 169 19.17 -2.16 6.07
CA GLU A 169 20.15 -1.07 6.01
C GLU A 169 20.33 -0.64 4.55
N ILE A 170 20.18 0.66 4.29
CA ILE A 170 20.38 1.28 2.98
C ILE A 170 21.54 2.25 3.08
N THR A 171 22.44 2.24 2.10
CA THR A 171 23.57 3.16 1.98
C THR A 171 23.42 4.01 0.72
N LEU A 172 23.54 5.32 0.87
CA LEU A 172 23.49 6.29 -0.23
C LEU A 172 24.89 6.65 -0.75
N GLU A 173 24.96 7.14 -1.98
CA GLU A 173 26.19 7.73 -2.55
C GLU A 173 26.51 9.09 -1.93
N HIS A 174 25.48 9.84 -1.58
CA HIS A 174 25.56 11.15 -0.95
C HIS A 174 24.27 11.45 -0.16
N PRO A 175 24.24 12.47 0.71
CA PRO A 175 23.04 12.79 1.48
C PRO A 175 21.91 13.26 0.55
N VAL A 176 20.75 12.61 0.62
CA VAL A 176 19.56 12.96 -0.17
C VAL A 176 18.40 13.30 0.78
N PRO A 177 18.11 14.59 1.04
CA PRO A 177 17.15 15.00 2.08
C PRO A 177 15.73 14.44 1.91
N TYR A 178 15.30 14.14 0.68
CA TYR A 178 13.99 13.60 0.38
C TYR A 178 13.95 12.07 0.28
N PHE A 179 15.05 11.37 0.62
CA PHE A 179 15.15 9.93 0.44
C PHE A 179 14.04 9.16 1.17
N THR A 180 13.74 9.50 2.43
CA THR A 180 12.65 8.85 3.17
C THR A 180 11.30 9.02 2.49
N SER A 181 11.03 10.16 1.84
CA SER A 181 9.81 10.36 1.07
C SER A 181 9.78 9.51 -0.20
N MET A 182 10.93 9.29 -0.83
CA MET A 182 11.05 8.43 -2.01
C MET A 182 10.66 6.97 -1.68
N LEU A 183 10.90 6.51 -0.44
CA LEU A 183 10.53 5.17 0.03
C LEU A 183 9.01 4.90 0.09
N THR A 184 8.17 5.90 -0.22
CA THR A 184 6.72 5.74 -0.41
C THR A 184 6.34 5.32 -1.84
N PHE A 185 7.27 5.40 -2.80
CA PHE A 185 6.97 5.11 -4.20
C PHE A 185 6.70 3.61 -4.40
N PRO A 186 5.60 3.24 -5.10
CA PRO A 186 5.28 1.83 -5.38
C PRO A 186 6.38 1.07 -6.09
N THR A 187 7.20 1.75 -6.88
CA THR A 187 8.38 1.16 -7.52
C THR A 187 9.34 0.52 -6.51
N LEU A 188 9.42 1.04 -5.28
CA LEU A 188 10.33 0.57 -4.23
C LEU A 188 9.69 -0.42 -3.25
N PHE A 189 8.46 -0.88 -3.52
CA PHE A 189 7.75 -1.87 -2.71
C PHE A 189 8.43 -3.25 -2.75
N PRO A 190 8.21 -4.10 -1.73
CA PRO A 190 8.87 -5.40 -1.68
C PRO A 190 8.33 -6.33 -2.77
N LEU A 191 9.12 -7.35 -3.12
CA LEU A 191 8.71 -8.42 -4.01
C LEU A 191 9.01 -9.76 -3.34
N ASN A 192 8.01 -10.65 -3.27
CA ASN A 192 8.20 -12.01 -2.79
C ASN A 192 9.04 -12.79 -3.82
N LYS A 193 10.32 -13.02 -3.50
CA LYS A 193 11.28 -13.65 -4.41
C LYS A 193 10.81 -15.01 -4.94
N ASN A 194 10.40 -15.90 -4.04
CA ASN A 194 9.99 -17.26 -4.39
C ASN A 194 8.78 -17.25 -5.34
N TYR A 195 7.81 -16.38 -5.08
CA TYR A 195 6.63 -16.24 -5.92
C TYR A 195 6.97 -15.66 -7.29
N VAL A 196 7.72 -14.54 -7.33
CA VAL A 196 8.11 -13.88 -8.59
C VAL A 196 8.91 -14.83 -9.48
N GLU A 197 9.92 -15.51 -8.94
CA GLU A 197 10.74 -16.46 -9.68
C GLU A 197 9.92 -17.66 -10.18
N LYS A 198 8.97 -18.15 -9.38
CA LYS A 198 8.07 -19.24 -9.78
C LYS A 198 7.13 -18.84 -10.91
N GLN A 199 6.61 -17.60 -10.91
CA GLN A 199 5.73 -17.12 -11.98
C GLN A 199 6.51 -16.76 -13.26
N GLY A 200 7.76 -16.34 -13.12
CA GLY A 200 8.61 -15.93 -14.24
C GLY A 200 7.96 -14.80 -15.05
N GLU A 201 7.86 -14.98 -16.37
CA GLU A 201 7.29 -13.98 -17.28
C GLU A 201 5.81 -13.67 -17.00
N LYS A 202 5.08 -14.59 -16.36
CA LYS A 202 3.65 -14.41 -16.06
C LYS A 202 3.39 -13.50 -14.87
N TYR A 203 4.41 -13.22 -14.05
CA TYR A 203 4.25 -12.38 -12.89
C TYR A 203 3.57 -11.06 -13.25
N ALA A 204 2.52 -10.72 -12.50
CA ALA A 204 1.74 -9.49 -12.66
C ALA A 204 1.06 -9.28 -14.04
N GLN A 205 0.85 -10.33 -14.84
CA GLN A 205 0.07 -10.24 -16.09
C GLN A 205 -1.45 -10.20 -15.86
N ASP A 206 -1.92 -10.77 -14.74
CA ASP A 206 -3.32 -10.81 -14.33
C ASP A 206 -3.40 -11.01 -12.80
N SER A 207 -4.63 -11.04 -12.25
CA SER A 207 -4.83 -11.26 -10.82
C SER A 207 -4.42 -12.65 -10.31
N GLU A 208 -4.35 -13.67 -11.16
CA GLU A 208 -3.98 -15.04 -10.76
C GLU A 208 -2.46 -15.18 -10.57
N HIS A 209 -1.68 -14.30 -11.21
CA HIS A 209 -0.21 -14.28 -11.16
C HIS A 209 0.34 -13.12 -10.31
N LEU A 210 -0.42 -12.70 -9.29
CA LEU A 210 -0.04 -11.69 -8.30
C LEU A 210 -0.02 -12.25 -6.88
N ILE A 211 0.76 -11.59 -6.02
CA ILE A 211 0.82 -11.80 -4.57
C ILE A 211 0.73 -10.45 -3.87
N TYR A 212 0.13 -10.41 -2.69
CA TYR A 212 -0.30 -9.16 -2.05
C TYR A 212 0.22 -9.07 -0.61
N ASN A 213 0.67 -7.90 -0.19
CA ASN A 213 0.94 -7.59 1.22
C ASN A 213 0.18 -6.34 1.70
N GLY A 214 -0.70 -5.78 0.87
CA GLY A 214 -1.54 -4.64 1.20
C GLY A 214 -2.94 -5.03 1.70
N VAL A 215 -3.79 -4.02 1.88
CA VAL A 215 -5.14 -4.10 2.47
C VAL A 215 -6.08 -5.00 1.66
N PHE A 216 -5.93 -4.97 0.33
CA PHE A 216 -6.77 -5.73 -0.57
C PHE A 216 -5.97 -6.73 -1.41
N LYS A 217 -6.70 -7.63 -2.07
CA LYS A 217 -6.23 -8.48 -3.17
C LYS A 217 -6.93 -8.01 -4.44
N LEU A 218 -6.23 -8.05 -5.56
CA LEU A 218 -6.84 -7.76 -6.85
C LEU A 218 -7.60 -8.99 -7.34
N ALA A 219 -8.84 -8.81 -7.79
CA ALA A 219 -9.68 -9.86 -8.35
C ALA A 219 -10.22 -9.43 -9.72
N ASP A 220 -10.54 -10.41 -10.56
CA ASP A 220 -11.15 -10.23 -11.89
C ASP A 220 -10.37 -9.37 -12.88
N TRP A 221 -9.11 -9.02 -12.60
CA TRP A 221 -8.23 -8.34 -13.55
C TRP A 221 -7.54 -9.35 -14.46
N LYS A 222 -7.73 -9.21 -15.77
CA LYS A 222 -7.20 -10.08 -16.84
C LYS A 222 -6.10 -9.40 -17.67
N GLY A 223 -5.45 -8.39 -17.11
CA GLY A 223 -4.35 -7.66 -17.74
C GLY A 223 -4.79 -6.43 -18.55
N SER A 224 -5.89 -6.54 -19.30
CA SER A 224 -6.33 -5.48 -20.24
C SER A 224 -7.85 -5.24 -20.22
N ASN A 225 -8.54 -5.61 -19.14
CA ASN A 225 -9.97 -5.37 -19.02
C ASN A 225 -10.26 -4.10 -18.22
N GLN A 226 -11.42 -3.50 -18.49
CA GLN A 226 -11.84 -2.20 -17.95
C GLN A 226 -12.57 -2.31 -16.60
N THR A 227 -12.62 -3.49 -16.00
CA THR A 227 -13.33 -3.72 -14.75
C THR A 227 -12.59 -4.77 -13.95
N TRP A 228 -12.32 -4.48 -12.69
CA TRP A 228 -11.68 -5.36 -11.73
C TRP A 228 -12.25 -5.06 -10.35
N SER A 229 -11.96 -5.93 -9.39
CA SER A 229 -12.44 -5.82 -8.02
C SER A 229 -11.26 -5.82 -7.05
N TYR A 230 -11.44 -5.16 -5.91
CA TYR A 230 -10.54 -5.29 -4.77
C TYR A 230 -11.27 -6.05 -3.66
N GLU A 231 -10.71 -7.18 -3.25
CA GLU A 231 -11.26 -8.01 -2.17
C GLU A 231 -10.41 -7.86 -0.92
N GLN A 232 -11.00 -7.95 0.27
CA GLN A 232 -10.25 -7.80 1.50
C GLN A 232 -9.15 -8.86 1.63
N ASN A 233 -7.92 -8.43 1.93
CA ASN A 233 -6.83 -9.34 2.25
C ASN A 233 -6.87 -9.73 3.73
N ASN A 234 -7.38 -10.93 4.03
CA ASN A 234 -7.48 -11.43 5.41
C ASN A 234 -6.12 -11.68 6.10
N HIS A 235 -5.01 -11.58 5.39
CA HIS A 235 -3.66 -11.70 5.95
C HIS A 235 -3.01 -10.33 6.22
N PHE A 236 -3.68 -9.22 5.88
CA PHE A 236 -3.16 -7.89 6.14
C PHE A 236 -3.31 -7.50 7.61
N SER A 237 -2.19 -7.15 8.25
CA SER A 237 -2.15 -6.57 9.60
C SER A 237 -2.01 -5.05 9.48
N PRO A 238 -2.99 -4.24 9.89
CA PRO A 238 -2.84 -2.79 9.88
C PRO A 238 -1.80 -2.36 10.93
N VAL A 239 -1.04 -1.31 10.63
CA VAL A 239 -0.15 -0.68 11.62
C VAL A 239 -1.02 -0.23 12.80
N THR A 240 -0.80 -0.80 13.98
CA THR A 240 -1.46 -0.32 15.20
C THR A 240 -0.94 1.09 15.46
N LYS A 241 -1.84 2.10 15.40
CA LYS A 241 -1.51 3.52 15.62
C LYS A 241 -0.79 3.71 16.97
N LYS A 242 0.54 3.64 16.97
CA LYS A 242 1.34 4.44 17.89
C LYS A 242 1.27 5.85 17.31
N ASP A 243 0.91 6.84 18.12
CA ASP A 243 0.75 8.22 17.64
C ASP A 243 2.15 8.79 17.35
N PHE A 244 2.66 8.58 16.13
CA PHE A 244 4.00 9.02 15.70
C PHE A 244 4.09 10.54 15.53
N ARG A 245 2.98 11.27 15.74
CA ARG A 245 2.90 12.74 15.62
C ARG A 245 3.71 13.48 16.68
N ASP A 246 4.13 12.79 17.73
CA ASP A 246 5.00 13.35 18.78
C ASP A 246 6.49 13.29 18.41
N GLU A 247 6.87 12.60 17.33
CA GLU A 247 8.21 12.67 16.78
C GLU A 247 8.34 13.99 16.01
N LYS A 248 9.27 14.84 16.46
CA LYS A 248 9.50 16.16 15.88
C LYS A 248 9.63 16.03 14.36
N PRO A 249 8.98 16.90 13.56
CA PRO A 249 9.24 16.94 12.13
C PRO A 249 10.74 17.07 11.91
N LEU A 250 11.28 16.28 10.97
CA LEU A 250 12.63 16.46 10.45
C LEU A 250 12.71 17.81 9.74
N VAL A 251 12.79 18.89 10.51
CA VAL A 251 13.25 20.17 10.01
C VAL A 251 14.76 20.02 9.89
N ASN A 252 15.20 19.58 8.71
CA ASN A 252 16.58 19.78 8.30
C ASN A 252 16.79 21.30 8.23
N GLU A 253 17.25 21.89 9.32
CA GLU A 253 17.82 23.22 9.31
C GLU A 253 19.07 23.16 8.42
N PHE A 254 18.86 23.40 7.12
CA PHE A 254 19.94 23.65 6.19
C PHE A 254 20.67 24.91 6.69
N ASN A 255 21.84 24.70 7.27
CA ASN A 255 22.73 25.75 7.73
C ASN A 255 23.78 25.98 6.62
N PRO A 256 23.54 26.89 5.65
CA PRO A 256 24.54 27.22 4.66
C PRO A 256 25.72 27.89 5.38
N LYS A 257 26.87 27.23 5.39
CA LYS A 257 28.15 27.90 5.56
C LYS A 257 28.71 28.29 4.20
#